data_AF-A0A2D6HFE6-F1
#
_entry.id   AF-A0A2D6HFE6-F1
#
_cell.length_a   1.000
_cell.length_b   1.000
_cell.length_c   1.000
_cell.angle_alpha   90.00
_cell.angle_beta   90.00
_cell.angle_gamma   90.00
#
_symmetry.space_group_name_H-M   'P 1'
#
loop_
_entity.id
_entity.type
_entity.pdbx_description
1 polymer ?
#
loop_
_entity_poly.entity_id
_entity_poly.type
_entity_poly.pdbx_seq_one_letter_code
_entity_poly.pdbx_strand_id
1 'polypeptide(L)'
;MRFAVFALTASILFSTALGHAQQLDPWQLVGHTTTTHLSGEGLRAFTLACQAEFGLTARMCTSAEVQSTITWPSLTARSWVQPVILVSGGFLQDAATGGNAGTCDGWSSNNGGGDNLFGFLLTPTGSMGQFENDDLSNTAYCGIQHPVACCRRVPEPTASLMLPVGGLACLGLAKSRS
;
A
#
# COMPACT_ATOMS: atom_id res chain seq x y z
N MET A 1 38.54 28.10 56.04
CA MET A 1 38.34 28.56 54.64
C MET A 1 38.56 27.39 53.71
N ARG A 2 37.52 26.93 52.99
CA ARG A 2 37.50 26.50 51.57
C ARG A 2 36.26 25.63 51.33
N PHE A 3 35.28 26.25 50.69
CA PHE A 3 34.05 25.67 50.14
C PHE A 3 34.33 25.16 48.72
N ALA A 4 33.73 24.03 48.33
CA ALA A 4 33.51 23.63 46.93
C ALA A 4 32.43 22.53 46.92
N VAL A 5 31.15 22.88 46.89
CA VAL A 5 30.30 22.97 45.67
C VAL A 5 30.32 21.66 44.87
N PHE A 6 29.47 20.72 45.26
CA PHE A 6 29.07 19.57 44.43
C PHE A 6 27.97 20.04 43.46
N ALA A 7 28.33 20.23 42.20
CA ALA A 7 27.40 20.57 41.14
C ALA A 7 26.66 19.30 40.68
N LEU A 8 25.33 19.31 40.84
CA LEU A 8 24.38 18.36 40.27
C LEU A 8 24.50 18.35 38.73
N THR A 9 24.95 17.25 38.14
CA THR A 9 24.73 16.96 36.71
C THR A 9 23.49 16.08 36.58
N ALA A 10 22.31 16.71 36.57
CA ALA A 10 21.08 16.07 36.13
C ALA A 10 21.07 16.05 34.60
N SER A 11 21.70 15.04 34.00
CA SER A 11 21.65 14.81 32.55
C SER A 11 20.26 14.34 32.16
N ILE A 12 19.52 15.26 31.56
CA ILE A 12 18.18 15.08 31.03
C ILE A 12 18.24 14.09 29.87
N LEU A 13 17.85 12.84 30.11
CA LEU A 13 17.55 11.85 29.07
C LEU A 13 16.14 12.14 28.51
N PHE A 14 15.98 13.23 27.74
CA PHE A 14 14.87 13.31 26.79
C PHE A 14 15.22 12.37 25.64
N SER A 15 14.91 11.08 25.85
CA SER A 15 14.82 10.12 24.76
C SER A 15 13.77 10.63 23.80
N THR A 16 14.21 11.11 22.64
CA THR A 16 13.36 11.43 21.51
C THR A 16 12.68 10.15 21.06
N ALA A 17 11.55 9.83 21.68
CA ALA A 17 10.54 8.95 21.12
C ALA A 17 9.91 9.69 19.93
N LEU A 18 10.68 9.85 18.85
CA LEU A 18 10.12 10.01 17.53
C LEU A 18 9.46 8.66 17.24
N GLY A 19 8.22 8.54 17.70
CA GLY A 19 7.31 7.54 17.19
C GLY A 19 7.33 7.72 15.68
N HIS A 20 7.92 6.74 15.00
CA HIS A 20 7.65 6.51 13.60
C HIS A 20 6.17 6.16 13.58
N ALA A 21 5.31 7.18 13.56
CA ALA A 21 3.98 7.03 13.01
C ALA A 21 4.28 6.49 11.61
N GLN A 22 4.13 5.19 11.43
CA GLN A 22 4.25 4.56 10.13
C GLN A 22 3.21 5.29 9.30
N GLN A 23 3.68 6.21 8.47
CA GLN A 23 2.83 6.98 7.60
C GLN A 23 2.22 5.94 6.68
N LEU A 24 0.99 5.56 6.99
CA LEU A 24 0.22 4.62 6.20
C LEU A 24 0.26 5.11 4.76
N ASP A 25 0.50 4.20 3.82
CA ASP A 25 0.36 4.55 2.42
C ASP A 25 -1.07 5.09 2.24
N PRO A 26 -1.25 6.32 1.74
CA PRO A 26 -2.59 6.86 1.55
C PRO A 26 -3.43 5.98 0.61
N TRP A 27 -2.82 5.11 -0.19
CA TRP A 27 -3.51 4.21 -1.11
C TRP A 27 -3.84 2.87 -0.47
N GLN A 28 -5.10 2.44 -0.62
CA GLN A 28 -5.57 1.15 -0.15
C GLN A 28 -6.31 0.44 -1.28
N LEU A 29 -6.19 -0.89 -1.32
CA LEU A 29 -6.96 -1.74 -2.21
C LEU A 29 -8.46 -1.61 -1.86
N VAL A 30 -9.27 -1.23 -2.85
CA VAL A 30 -10.72 -1.06 -2.69
C VAL A 30 -11.53 -2.16 -3.37
N GLY A 31 -10.90 -2.95 -4.25
CA GLY A 31 -11.51 -4.09 -4.92
C GLY A 31 -10.75 -4.44 -6.20
N HIS A 32 -11.39 -5.20 -7.07
CA HIS A 32 -10.96 -5.39 -8.45
C HIS A 32 -12.09 -5.02 -9.41
N THR A 33 -11.75 -4.71 -10.66
CA THR A 33 -12.76 -4.44 -11.69
C THR A 33 -13.70 -5.63 -11.90
N THR A 34 -14.93 -5.35 -12.31
CA THR A 34 -15.88 -6.37 -12.75
C THR A 34 -15.60 -6.86 -14.16
N THR A 35 -15.03 -6.01 -15.02
CA THR A 35 -14.55 -6.38 -16.35
C THR A 35 -13.15 -6.96 -16.32
N THR A 36 -12.85 -7.84 -17.27
CA THR A 36 -11.53 -8.42 -17.46
C THR A 36 -10.78 -7.70 -18.57
N HIS A 37 -9.44 -7.64 -18.45
CA HIS A 37 -8.58 -6.92 -19.37
C HIS A 37 -7.40 -7.77 -19.80
N LEU A 38 -7.01 -7.65 -21.08
CA LEU A 38 -5.75 -8.20 -21.57
C LEU A 38 -4.58 -7.38 -21.03
N SER A 39 -3.49 -8.04 -20.67
CA SER A 39 -2.30 -7.37 -20.13
C SER A 39 -1.69 -6.30 -21.06
N GLY A 40 -1.86 -6.44 -22.38
CA GLY A 40 -1.39 -5.49 -23.40
C GLY A 40 -2.27 -4.26 -23.64
N GLU A 41 -3.39 -4.10 -22.91
CA GLU A 41 -4.19 -2.87 -22.97
C GLU A 41 -3.49 -1.66 -22.32
N GLY A 42 -2.48 -1.93 -21.48
CA GLY A 42 -1.63 -0.93 -20.86
C GLY A 42 -2.19 -0.29 -19.59
N LEU A 43 -1.28 0.28 -18.79
CA LEU A 43 -1.57 0.88 -17.49
C LEU A 43 -2.65 1.97 -17.54
N ARG A 44 -2.75 2.70 -18.65
CA ARG A 44 -3.77 3.73 -18.84
C ARG A 44 -5.17 3.12 -18.90
N ALA A 45 -5.36 2.04 -19.66
CA ALA A 45 -6.65 1.37 -19.78
C ALA A 45 -7.09 0.80 -18.41
N PHE A 46 -6.16 0.15 -17.70
CA PHE A 46 -6.40 -0.37 -16.35
C PHE A 46 -6.77 0.73 -15.36
N THR A 47 -6.10 1.87 -15.42
CA THR A 47 -6.42 3.03 -14.58
C THR A 47 -7.83 3.55 -14.88
N LEU A 48 -8.20 3.70 -16.16
CA LEU A 48 -9.53 4.15 -16.55
C LEU A 48 -10.63 3.17 -16.11
N ALA A 49 -10.36 1.87 -16.18
CA ALA A 49 -11.28 0.84 -15.68
C ALA A 49 -11.50 0.96 -14.16
N CYS A 50 -10.42 1.14 -13.39
CA CYS A 50 -10.52 1.41 -11.96
C CYS A 50 -11.30 2.69 -11.66
N GLN A 51 -11.09 3.76 -12.44
CA GLN A 51 -11.79 5.03 -12.25
C GLN A 51 -13.29 4.91 -12.52
N ALA A 52 -13.68 4.10 -13.50
CA ALA A 52 -15.08 3.87 -13.85
C ALA A 52 -15.86 3.20 -12.70
N GLU A 53 -15.23 2.29 -11.93
CA GLU A 53 -15.90 1.53 -10.88
C GLU A 53 -15.72 2.12 -9.47
N PHE A 54 -14.54 2.67 -9.15
CA PHE A 54 -14.18 3.08 -7.79
C PHE A 54 -14.01 4.61 -7.62
N GLY A 55 -14.26 5.37 -8.69
CA GLY A 55 -14.24 6.83 -8.73
C GLY A 55 -12.95 7.42 -9.32
N LEU A 56 -12.99 8.71 -9.67
CA LEU A 56 -11.95 9.38 -10.47
C LEU A 56 -10.52 9.36 -9.90
N THR A 57 -10.36 9.11 -8.61
CA THR A 57 -9.05 9.02 -7.97
C THR A 57 -8.50 7.60 -7.92
N ALA A 58 -9.28 6.58 -8.30
CA ALA A 58 -8.83 5.20 -8.32
C ALA A 58 -7.84 4.94 -9.46
N ARG A 59 -6.99 3.93 -9.30
CA ARG A 59 -6.02 3.47 -10.31
C ARG A 59 -5.65 2.01 -10.06
N MET A 60 -4.93 1.40 -10.99
CA MET A 60 -4.29 0.11 -10.77
C MET A 60 -3.40 0.18 -9.51
N CYS A 61 -3.56 -0.79 -8.62
CA CYS A 61 -2.74 -0.93 -7.43
C CYS A 61 -1.30 -1.28 -7.80
N THR A 62 -0.35 -0.77 -7.02
CA THR A 62 0.99 -1.37 -6.96
C THR A 62 1.03 -2.49 -5.92
N SER A 63 1.99 -3.41 -6.04
CA SER A 63 2.20 -4.50 -5.07
C SER A 63 2.47 -3.99 -3.65
N ALA A 64 3.22 -2.88 -3.53
CA ALA A 64 3.47 -2.23 -2.24
C ALA A 64 2.17 -1.71 -1.60
N GLU A 65 1.28 -1.11 -2.40
CA GLU A 65 0.00 -0.60 -1.91
C GLU A 65 -0.91 -1.74 -1.43
N VAL A 66 -0.96 -2.84 -2.19
CA VAL A 66 -1.70 -4.05 -1.78
C VAL A 66 -1.14 -4.59 -0.46
N GLN A 67 0.18 -4.69 -0.31
CA GLN A 67 0.79 -5.17 0.93
C GLN A 67 0.53 -4.25 2.13
N SER A 68 0.45 -2.94 1.89
CA SER A 68 0.11 -1.94 2.91
C SER A 68 -1.39 -1.79 3.17
N THR A 69 -2.25 -2.59 2.51
CA THR A 69 -3.70 -2.53 2.70
C THR A 69 -4.08 -3.08 4.08
N ILE A 70 -4.79 -2.25 4.85
CA ILE A 70 -5.26 -2.52 6.20
C ILE A 70 -6.62 -3.22 6.15
N THR A 71 -7.56 -2.65 5.38
CA THR A 71 -8.92 -3.18 5.25
C THR A 71 -9.04 -3.90 3.92
N TRP A 72 -8.99 -5.24 3.98
CA TRP A 72 -9.07 -6.07 2.79
C TRP A 72 -10.51 -6.17 2.27
N PRO A 73 -10.78 -5.78 1.01
CA PRO A 73 -12.06 -6.05 0.38
C PRO A 73 -12.17 -7.54 0.04
N SER A 74 -13.40 -8.03 -0.10
CA SER A 74 -13.64 -9.37 -0.66
C SER A 74 -13.32 -9.36 -2.14
N LEU A 75 -12.31 -10.13 -2.55
CA LEU A 75 -11.96 -10.35 -3.95
C LEU A 75 -12.58 -11.67 -4.39
N THR A 76 -13.13 -11.73 -5.61
CA THR A 76 -13.76 -12.94 -6.16
C THR A 76 -12.97 -13.54 -7.32
N ALA A 77 -11.98 -12.82 -7.84
CA ALA A 77 -11.15 -13.24 -8.95
C ALA A 77 -9.69 -12.81 -8.77
N ARG A 78 -8.79 -13.50 -9.50
CA ARG A 78 -7.38 -13.07 -9.64
C ARG A 78 -7.34 -11.79 -10.45
N SER A 79 -6.49 -10.85 -10.07
CA SER A 79 -6.46 -9.53 -10.71
C SER A 79 -5.05 -9.04 -11.00
N TRP A 80 -4.88 -8.27 -12.06
CA TRP A 80 -3.63 -7.61 -12.42
C TRP A 80 -3.23 -6.59 -11.34
N VAL A 81 -1.98 -6.67 -10.91
CA VAL A 81 -1.33 -5.71 -10.01
C VAL A 81 -0.03 -5.24 -10.64
N GLN A 82 0.31 -3.97 -10.44
CA GLN A 82 1.58 -3.43 -10.92
C GLN A 82 2.70 -3.80 -9.92
N PRO A 83 3.69 -4.61 -10.30
CA PRO A 83 4.81 -4.88 -9.40
C PRO A 83 5.66 -3.62 -9.24
N VAL A 84 6.26 -3.46 -8.06
CA VAL A 84 7.28 -2.44 -7.81
C VAL A 84 8.62 -3.03 -8.19
N ILE A 85 9.10 -2.72 -9.40
CA ILE A 85 10.24 -3.41 -9.98
C ILE A 85 11.55 -2.96 -9.31
N LEU A 86 12.32 -3.93 -8.82
CA LEU A 86 13.73 -3.81 -8.49
C LEU A 86 14.53 -4.73 -9.41
N VAL A 87 15.74 -4.29 -9.78
CA VAL A 87 16.68 -5.14 -10.52
C VAL A 87 17.68 -5.71 -9.52
N SER A 88 17.66 -7.03 -9.35
CA SER A 88 18.56 -7.75 -8.43
C SER A 88 19.16 -8.94 -9.13
N GLY A 89 20.50 -8.99 -9.22
CA GLY A 89 21.22 -10.08 -9.88
C GLY A 89 20.88 -10.26 -11.37
N GLY A 90 20.39 -9.22 -12.05
CA GLY A 90 19.98 -9.28 -13.45
C GLY A 90 18.54 -9.77 -13.69
N PHE A 91 17.79 -10.05 -12.62
CA PHE A 91 16.38 -10.45 -12.68
C PHE A 91 15.47 -9.31 -12.22
N LEU A 92 14.26 -9.25 -12.80
CA LEU A 92 13.20 -8.35 -12.35
C LEU A 92 12.52 -8.97 -11.13
N GLN A 93 12.66 -8.30 -9.98
CA GLN A 93 12.02 -8.70 -8.73
C GLN A 93 11.03 -7.65 -8.29
N ASP A 94 10.00 -8.09 -7.58
CA ASP A 94 9.03 -7.20 -6.96
C ASP A 94 9.52 -6.80 -5.58
N ALA A 95 9.58 -5.51 -5.30
CA ALA A 95 10.12 -4.96 -4.06
C ALA A 95 9.31 -5.36 -2.82
N ALA A 96 8.00 -5.53 -2.98
CA ALA A 96 7.08 -5.81 -1.88
C ALA A 96 7.13 -7.29 -1.47
N THR A 97 7.24 -8.19 -2.44
CA THR A 97 7.21 -9.64 -2.21
C THR A 97 8.57 -10.33 -2.28
N GLY A 98 9.56 -9.71 -2.93
CA GLY A 98 10.84 -10.34 -3.27
C GLY A 98 10.73 -11.41 -4.38
N GLY A 99 9.52 -11.64 -4.92
CA GLY A 99 9.27 -12.59 -6.01
C GLY A 99 9.59 -12.01 -7.38
N ASN A 100 9.41 -12.80 -8.45
CA ASN A 100 9.60 -12.31 -9.81
C ASN A 100 8.54 -11.25 -10.19
N ALA A 101 8.98 -10.13 -10.75
CA ALA A 101 8.12 -9.01 -11.17
C ALA A 101 7.74 -9.10 -12.67
N GLY A 102 6.82 -10.00 -12.99
CA GLY A 102 6.23 -10.09 -14.33
C GLY A 102 5.40 -8.85 -14.67
N THR A 103 5.62 -8.25 -15.85
CA THR A 103 4.85 -7.08 -16.32
C THR A 103 4.26 -7.24 -17.71
N CYS A 104 4.36 -8.41 -18.35
CA CYS A 104 3.93 -8.54 -19.75
C CYS A 104 4.56 -7.50 -20.68
N ASP A 105 5.88 -7.38 -20.61
CA ASP A 105 6.66 -6.38 -21.34
C ASP A 105 6.16 -4.95 -21.09
N GLY A 106 6.11 -4.55 -19.81
CA GLY A 106 5.63 -3.23 -19.41
C GLY A 106 4.14 -2.99 -19.71
N TRP A 107 3.33 -4.04 -19.67
CA TRP A 107 1.89 -4.06 -19.97
C TRP A 107 1.58 -3.69 -21.42
N SER A 108 2.51 -4.00 -22.33
CA SER A 108 2.36 -3.74 -23.77
C SER A 108 2.14 -5.02 -24.58
N SER A 109 2.52 -6.18 -24.05
CA SER A 109 2.32 -7.47 -24.69
C SER A 109 1.05 -8.13 -24.21
N ASN A 110 0.22 -8.62 -25.12
CA ASN A 110 -0.89 -9.54 -24.84
C ASN A 110 -0.58 -10.97 -25.35
N ASN A 111 0.69 -11.27 -25.64
CA ASN A 111 1.06 -12.53 -26.27
C ASN A 111 1.15 -13.65 -25.22
N GLY A 112 0.22 -14.61 -25.29
CA GLY A 112 0.11 -15.71 -24.31
C GLY A 112 0.91 -16.97 -24.63
N GLY A 113 1.57 -17.05 -25.79
CA GLY A 113 1.97 -18.35 -26.37
C GLY A 113 3.45 -18.61 -26.65
N GLY A 114 4.34 -17.62 -26.59
CA GLY A 114 5.71 -17.79 -27.12
C GLY A 114 6.85 -17.61 -26.11
N ASP A 115 6.78 -16.56 -25.30
CA ASP A 115 8.01 -15.99 -24.72
C ASP A 115 8.08 -16.08 -23.19
N ASN A 116 7.26 -16.94 -22.55
CA ASN A 116 7.18 -17.01 -21.09
C ASN A 116 7.00 -15.62 -20.46
N LEU A 117 6.20 -14.77 -21.12
CA LEU A 117 5.83 -13.48 -20.58
C LEU A 117 4.70 -13.69 -19.58
N PHE A 118 4.92 -13.20 -18.37
CA PHE A 118 3.94 -13.24 -17.31
C PHE A 118 3.73 -11.85 -16.75
N GLY A 119 2.51 -11.62 -16.26
CA GLY A 119 2.17 -10.47 -15.43
C GLY A 119 2.29 -10.83 -13.95
N PHE A 120 1.93 -9.86 -13.12
CA PHE A 120 1.89 -10.02 -11.68
C PHE A 120 0.42 -10.02 -11.23
N LEU A 121 0.03 -11.05 -10.48
CA LEU A 121 -1.36 -11.25 -10.06
C LEU A 121 -1.52 -11.12 -8.55
N LEU A 122 -2.68 -10.62 -8.15
CA LEU A 122 -3.24 -10.72 -6.81
C LEU A 122 -4.34 -11.78 -6.79
N THR A 123 -4.23 -12.76 -5.90
CA THR A 123 -5.23 -13.81 -5.72
C THR A 123 -6.37 -13.36 -4.80
N PRO A 124 -7.54 -14.04 -4.84
CA PRO A 124 -8.63 -13.77 -3.91
C PRO A 124 -8.27 -13.93 -2.42
N THR A 125 -7.24 -14.72 -2.11
CA THR A 125 -6.74 -14.93 -0.74
C THR A 125 -5.75 -13.85 -0.29
N GLY A 126 -5.44 -12.89 -1.15
CA GLY A 126 -4.49 -11.81 -0.87
C GLY A 126 -3.03 -12.15 -1.14
N SER A 127 -2.74 -13.32 -1.73
CA SER A 127 -1.39 -13.68 -2.15
C SER A 127 -1.04 -12.98 -3.46
N MET A 128 0.23 -12.59 -3.62
CA MET A 128 0.72 -11.92 -4.82
C MET A 128 1.89 -12.68 -5.41
N GLY A 129 1.96 -12.72 -6.74
CA GLY A 129 3.08 -13.32 -7.43
C GLY A 129 2.80 -13.63 -8.89
N GLN A 130 3.81 -14.23 -9.51
CA GLN A 130 3.77 -14.69 -10.90
C GLN A 130 3.22 -16.14 -11.02
N PHE A 131 3.20 -16.91 -9.92
CA PHE A 131 2.88 -18.34 -9.93
C PHE A 131 2.19 -18.81 -8.64
N GLU A 132 1.07 -19.51 -8.82
CA GLU A 132 0.69 -20.60 -7.92
C GLU A 132 0.42 -21.82 -8.81
N ASN A 133 1.44 -22.67 -8.97
CA ASN A 133 1.43 -24.06 -9.47
C ASN A 133 0.74 -24.38 -10.80
N ASP A 134 1.50 -24.90 -11.79
CA ASP A 134 1.24 -25.81 -12.94
C ASP A 134 -0.12 -25.84 -13.70
N ASP A 135 -1.14 -25.12 -13.28
CA ASP A 135 -2.42 -25.04 -13.94
C ASP A 135 -2.39 -23.86 -14.92
N LEU A 136 -2.12 -24.17 -16.19
CA LEU A 136 -2.08 -23.22 -17.30
C LEU A 136 -3.38 -22.41 -17.47
N SER A 137 -4.49 -22.84 -16.85
CA SER A 137 -5.75 -22.09 -16.81
C SER A 137 -5.74 -20.97 -15.75
N ASN A 138 -4.73 -20.95 -14.89
CA ASN A 138 -4.64 -20.13 -13.67
C ASN A 138 -3.35 -19.29 -13.59
N THR A 139 -2.51 -19.39 -14.62
CA THR A 139 -1.22 -18.73 -14.75
C THR A 139 -1.35 -17.27 -15.17
N ALA A 140 -0.41 -16.44 -14.71
CA ALA A 140 -0.33 -15.02 -15.04
C ALA A 140 0.11 -14.73 -16.50
N TYR A 141 -0.32 -15.53 -17.48
CA TYR A 141 0.06 -15.33 -18.87
C TYR A 141 -0.55 -14.05 -19.44
N CYS A 142 0.24 -13.36 -20.25
CA CYS A 142 -0.14 -12.08 -20.81
C CYS A 142 -1.33 -12.14 -21.78
N GLY A 143 -1.60 -13.32 -22.35
CA GLY A 143 -2.78 -13.56 -23.21
C GLY A 143 -4.07 -13.89 -22.48
N ILE A 144 -4.05 -14.04 -21.15
CA ILE A 144 -5.25 -14.31 -20.35
C ILE A 144 -5.82 -12.99 -19.83
N GLN A 145 -7.14 -12.86 -19.86
CA GLN A 145 -7.80 -11.68 -19.32
C GLN A 145 -8.03 -11.81 -17.82
N HIS A 146 -7.68 -10.78 -17.07
CA HIS A 146 -7.95 -10.71 -15.64
C HIS A 146 -8.59 -9.36 -15.30
N PRO A 147 -9.44 -9.29 -14.25
CA PRO A 147 -9.73 -8.04 -13.56
C PRO A 147 -8.47 -7.26 -13.19
N VAL A 148 -8.62 -5.97 -12.90
CA VAL A 148 -7.54 -5.11 -12.42
C VAL A 148 -7.75 -4.83 -10.94
N ALA A 149 -6.71 -5.02 -10.11
CA ALA A 149 -6.76 -4.62 -8.72
C ALA A 149 -6.73 -3.10 -8.62
N CYS A 150 -7.70 -2.51 -7.93
CA CYS A 150 -7.89 -1.07 -7.88
C CYS A 150 -7.60 -0.50 -6.50
N CYS A 151 -6.77 0.53 -6.46
CA CYS A 151 -6.41 1.25 -5.25
C CYS A 151 -6.97 2.67 -5.31
N ARG A 152 -7.37 3.18 -4.15
CA ARG A 152 -7.85 4.56 -3.99
C ARG A 152 -7.21 5.18 -2.75
N ARG A 153 -7.04 6.51 -2.77
CA ARG A 153 -6.67 7.25 -1.57
C ARG A 153 -7.75 7.11 -0.50
N VAL A 154 -7.35 6.70 0.70
CA VAL A 154 -8.16 6.90 1.91
C VAL A 154 -8.17 8.40 2.18
N PRO A 155 -9.34 8.99 2.52
CA PRO A 155 -9.35 10.33 3.06
C PRO A 155 -8.37 10.34 4.23
N GLU A 156 -7.37 11.22 4.18
CA GLU A 156 -6.51 11.48 5.34
C GLU A 156 -7.47 11.66 6.52
N PRO A 157 -7.27 10.94 7.65
CA PRO A 157 -8.17 11.04 8.78
C PRO A 157 -8.24 12.52 9.09
N THR A 158 -9.35 13.14 8.70
CA THR A 158 -9.55 14.56 8.90
C THR A 158 -9.34 14.68 10.39
N ALA A 159 -8.40 15.54 10.81
CA ALA A 159 -8.08 15.76 12.22
C ALA A 159 -9.27 16.43 12.96
N SER A 160 -10.49 16.06 12.60
CA SER A 160 -11.74 16.22 13.29
C SER A 160 -11.57 15.72 14.72
N LEU A 161 -11.21 16.68 15.57
CA LEU A 161 -11.35 16.62 17.01
C LEU A 161 -10.50 15.56 17.71
N MET A 162 -9.17 15.63 17.56
CA MET A 162 -8.39 15.66 18.81
C MET A 162 -8.61 17.03 19.47
N LEU A 163 -9.84 17.28 19.94
CA LEU A 163 -10.02 18.29 20.97
C LEU A 163 -9.15 17.83 22.13
N PRO A 164 -8.27 18.68 22.69
CA PRO A 164 -7.59 18.36 23.94
C PRO A 164 -8.66 18.17 25.02
N VAL A 165 -9.09 16.93 25.22
CA VAL A 165 -9.87 16.51 26.39
C VAL A 165 -8.88 16.45 27.55
N GLY A 166 -8.44 17.62 28.02
CA GLY A 166 -7.37 17.68 29.00
C GLY A 166 -6.81 19.07 29.22
N GLY A 167 -7.65 20.00 29.67
CA GLY A 167 -7.17 21.34 30.04
C GLY A 167 -8.22 22.23 30.70
N LEU A 168 -9.20 21.67 31.42
CA LEU A 168 -10.22 22.43 32.13
C LEU A 168 -10.42 21.89 33.55
N ALA A 169 -9.36 21.95 34.36
CA ALA A 169 -9.35 21.83 35.82
C ALA A 169 -7.90 22.16 36.23
N CYS A 170 -7.52 23.14 37.04
CA CYS A 170 -8.16 23.82 38.15
C CYS A 170 -7.54 25.23 38.25
N LEU A 171 -8.33 26.29 38.10
CA LEU A 171 -8.02 27.58 38.74
C LEU A 171 -9.12 27.80 39.77
N GLY A 172 -8.90 27.18 40.93
CA GLY A 172 -9.71 27.40 42.11
C GLY A 172 -9.65 28.87 42.51
N LEU A 173 -10.83 29.48 42.59
CA LEU A 173 -11.07 30.74 43.28
C LEU A 173 -10.42 30.72 44.67
N ALA A 174 -9.38 31.53 44.88
CA ALA A 174 -8.99 31.96 46.21
C ALA A 174 -9.88 33.15 46.61
N LYS A 175 -11.00 32.86 47.28
CA LYS A 175 -11.90 33.85 47.89
C LYS A 175 -11.54 34.02 49.37
N SER A 176 -11.02 35.22 49.68
CA SER A 176 -11.23 36.05 50.88
C SER A 176 -11.15 35.45 52.30
N ARG A 177 -10.35 36.12 53.15
CA ARG A 177 -10.58 36.58 54.55
C ARG A 177 -9.22 37.08 55.07
N SER A 178 -9.01 38.17 55.79
CA SER A 178 -9.79 39.29 56.33
C SER A 178 -8.75 40.35 56.72
#